data_AF-A0A832HW64-F1
#
_entry.id   AF-A0A832HW64-F1
#
_cell.length_a   1.000
_cell.length_b   1.000
_cell.length_c   1.000
_cell.angle_alpha   90.00
_cell.angle_beta   90.00
_cell.angle_gamma   90.00
#
_symmetry.space_group_name_H-M   'P 1'
#
loop_
_entity.id
_entity.type
_entity.pdbx_description
1 polymer ?
#
loop_
_entity_poly.entity_id
_entity_poly.type
_entity_poly.pdbx_seq_one_letter_code
_entity_poly.pdbx_strand_id
1 'polypeptide(L)'
;MRIFAYAGLATGLAICVWMAVVQKTAIGTNGALGLACLIVLALMAARDISQFVAQRTMDFVFNDEGIGVRNPEYEEIEEIWKSGDYLEAIRRLRAYYQKYPTEIYALLRIAEIYENNLNNLLAAALEYEDILKKKLPPERWGWAAIHLCNLYNKLNEPEKYNTLLQRIATEYSQTTAARKARQKLGWPEPEPEPQPQEAPPAPAEPAKKEAQKPSLPPGFRPLE
;
A
#
# COMPACT_ATOMS: atom_id res chain seq x y z
N MET A 1 11.72 26.10 8.53
CA MET A 1 11.06 27.42 8.62
C MET A 1 9.52 27.33 8.71
N ARG A 2 8.94 26.42 9.51
CA ARG A 2 7.48 26.30 9.67
C ARG A 2 6.97 26.70 11.07
N ILE A 3 7.86 26.70 12.07
CA ILE A 3 7.52 27.02 13.47
C ILE A 3 7.16 28.51 13.63
N PHE A 4 7.82 29.41 12.88
CA PHE A 4 7.50 30.84 12.90
C PHE A 4 6.13 31.18 12.27
N ALA A 5 5.60 30.34 11.38
CA ALA A 5 4.27 30.54 10.80
C ALA A 5 3.13 30.24 11.80
N TYR A 6 3.32 29.26 12.68
CA TYR A 6 2.34 28.94 13.73
C TYR A 6 2.34 29.96 14.88
N ALA A 7 3.51 30.54 15.21
CA ALA A 7 3.60 31.60 16.20
C ALA A 7 2.85 32.88 15.78
N GLY A 8 2.91 33.24 14.49
CA GLY A 8 2.15 34.37 13.95
C GLY A 8 0.62 34.15 13.92
N LEU A 9 0.18 32.91 13.71
CA LEU A 9 -1.25 32.56 13.76
C LEU A 9 -1.82 32.57 15.18
N ALA A 10 -1.03 32.15 16.18
CA ALA A 10 -1.45 32.16 17.58
C ALA A 10 -1.60 33.59 18.13
N THR A 11 -0.71 34.52 17.74
CA THR A 11 -0.83 35.93 18.13
C THR A 11 -1.99 36.64 17.44
N GLY A 12 -2.25 36.31 16.16
CA GLY A 12 -3.44 36.81 15.44
C GLY A 12 -4.77 36.37 16.08
N LEU A 13 -4.87 35.11 16.51
CA LEU A 13 -6.05 34.57 17.19
C LEU A 13 -6.30 35.26 18.54
N ALA A 14 -5.25 35.53 19.31
CA ALA A 14 -5.37 36.23 20.59
C ALA A 14 -5.87 37.68 20.42
N ILE A 15 -5.42 38.37 19.37
CA ILE A 15 -5.86 39.75 19.06
C ILE A 15 -7.32 39.75 18.58
N CYS A 16 -7.72 38.81 17.73
CA CYS A 16 -9.11 38.69 17.27
C CYS A 16 -10.08 38.34 18.41
N VAL A 17 -9.69 37.45 19.31
CA VAL A 17 -10.51 37.10 20.49
C VAL A 17 -10.59 38.30 21.45
N TRP A 18 -9.50 39.04 21.65
CA TRP A 18 -9.52 40.25 22.48
C TRP A 18 -10.39 41.36 21.88
N MET A 19 -10.33 41.57 20.57
CA MET A 19 -11.22 42.52 19.87
C MET A 19 -12.70 42.08 19.92
N ALA A 20 -12.98 40.78 19.80
CA ALA A 20 -14.34 40.23 19.89
C ALA A 20 -14.95 40.36 21.30
N VAL A 21 -14.11 40.33 22.36
CA VAL A 21 -14.54 40.55 23.75
C VAL A 21 -14.79 42.04 24.04
N VAL A 22 -14.06 42.94 23.39
CA VAL A 22 -14.15 44.40 23.62
C VAL A 22 -15.32 45.04 22.86
N GLN A 23 -15.75 44.48 21.72
CA GLN A 23 -16.77 45.10 20.86
C GLN A 23 -18.15 44.44 21.03
N LYS A 24 -19.00 45.07 21.86
CA LYS A 24 -20.35 44.61 22.23
C LYS A 24 -21.41 44.82 21.12
N THR A 25 -21.04 44.71 19.84
CA THR A 25 -21.95 44.84 18.71
C THR A 25 -21.71 43.74 17.68
N ALA A 26 -22.80 43.03 17.36
CA ALA A 26 -22.95 41.99 16.35
C ALA A 26 -22.35 40.60 16.66
N ILE A 27 -22.95 39.93 17.64
CA ILE A 27 -22.78 38.48 17.94
C ILE A 27 -22.90 37.61 16.66
N GLY A 28 -23.75 38.00 15.71
CA GLY A 28 -23.94 37.26 14.45
C GLY A 28 -22.73 37.29 13.51
N THR A 29 -22.09 38.45 13.33
CA THR A 29 -20.96 38.60 12.39
C THR A 29 -19.70 37.92 12.93
N ASN A 30 -19.46 38.03 14.24
CA ASN A 30 -18.34 37.36 14.91
C ASN A 30 -18.52 35.84 14.93
N GLY A 31 -19.77 35.36 15.09
CA GLY A 31 -20.09 33.93 14.98
C GLY A 31 -19.83 33.39 13.57
N ALA A 32 -20.25 34.12 12.53
CA ALA A 32 -20.01 33.72 11.14
C ALA A 32 -18.53 33.68 10.78
N LEU A 33 -17.74 34.68 11.21
CA LEU A 33 -16.28 34.70 11.03
C LEU A 33 -15.59 33.55 11.77
N GLY A 34 -16.01 33.27 13.02
CA GLY A 34 -15.48 32.15 13.79
C GLY A 34 -15.72 30.80 13.09
N LEU A 35 -16.94 30.58 12.57
CA LEU A 35 -17.29 29.36 11.87
C LEU A 35 -16.52 29.21 10.54
N ALA A 36 -16.36 30.31 9.79
CA ALA A 36 -15.55 30.31 8.57
C ALA A 36 -14.08 29.93 8.86
N CYS A 37 -13.49 30.48 9.93
CA CYS A 37 -12.14 30.12 10.36
C CYS A 37 -12.02 28.63 10.73
N LEU A 38 -13.01 28.07 11.43
CA LEU A 38 -13.02 26.64 11.77
C LEU A 38 -13.09 25.75 10.53
N ILE A 39 -13.89 26.11 9.52
CA ILE A 39 -13.99 25.36 8.26
C ILE A 39 -12.65 25.38 7.52
N VAL A 40 -12.00 26.54 7.42
CA VAL A 40 -10.69 26.66 6.76
C VAL A 40 -9.65 25.81 7.48
N LEU A 41 -9.61 25.85 8.82
CA LEU A 41 -8.71 25.02 9.62
C LEU A 41 -9.00 23.52 9.44
N ALA A 42 -10.27 23.13 9.41
CA ALA A 42 -10.67 21.74 9.18
C ALA A 42 -10.22 21.25 7.79
N LEU A 43 -10.38 22.06 6.74
CA LEU A 43 -9.93 21.71 5.38
C LEU A 43 -8.40 21.63 5.30
N MET A 44 -7.68 22.52 5.97
CA MET A 44 -6.21 22.48 6.00
C MET A 44 -5.70 21.26 6.77
N ALA A 45 -6.27 20.99 7.96
CA ALA A 45 -5.94 19.81 8.74
C ALA A 45 -6.30 18.51 8.00
N ALA A 46 -7.46 18.47 7.31
CA ALA A 46 -7.84 17.32 6.49
C ALA A 46 -6.85 17.08 5.35
N ARG A 47 -6.34 18.14 4.71
CA ARG A 47 -5.33 18.02 3.66
C ARG A 47 -4.01 17.46 4.21
N ASP A 48 -3.54 17.97 5.34
CA ASP A 48 -2.29 17.50 5.96
C ASP A 48 -2.42 16.07 6.50
N ILE A 49 -3.53 15.75 7.17
CA ILE A 49 -3.84 14.40 7.64
C ILE A 49 -4.00 13.45 6.45
N SER A 50 -4.63 13.87 5.35
CA SER A 50 -4.78 13.06 4.15
C SER A 50 -3.42 12.71 3.54
N GLN A 51 -2.48 13.66 3.48
CA GLN A 51 -1.13 13.37 2.99
C GLN A 51 -0.35 12.45 3.95
N PHE A 52 -0.50 12.65 5.26
CA PHE A 52 0.15 11.82 6.27
C PHE A 52 -0.38 10.38 6.30
N VAL A 53 -1.71 10.22 6.23
CA VAL A 53 -2.37 8.91 6.16
C VAL A 53 -2.09 8.23 4.83
N ALA A 54 -2.09 8.96 3.70
CA ALA A 54 -1.74 8.39 2.40
C ALA A 54 -0.31 7.82 2.37
N GLN A 55 0.65 8.53 2.96
CA GLN A 55 2.02 8.03 3.10
C GLN A 55 2.07 6.79 4.00
N ARG A 56 1.39 6.82 5.15
CA ARG A 56 1.42 5.70 6.10
C ARG A 56 0.63 4.47 5.63
N THR A 57 -0.42 4.65 4.83
CA THR A 57 -1.18 3.55 4.21
C THR A 57 -0.44 2.97 3.02
N MET A 58 0.28 3.77 2.22
CA MET A 58 1.22 3.21 1.24
C MET A 58 2.33 2.44 1.95
N ASP A 59 2.95 3.03 2.96
CA ASP A 59 3.98 2.34 3.73
C ASP A 59 3.46 1.06 4.38
N PHE A 60 2.20 1.00 4.84
CA PHE A 60 1.62 -0.22 5.41
C PHE A 60 1.23 -1.26 4.35
N VAL A 61 0.56 -0.85 3.27
CA VAL A 61 0.19 -1.75 2.15
C VAL A 61 1.43 -2.28 1.42
N PHE A 62 2.55 -1.54 1.43
CA PHE A 62 3.81 -1.95 0.82
C PHE A 62 4.86 -2.53 1.80
N ASN A 63 4.83 -2.24 3.11
CA ASN A 63 5.78 -2.81 4.09
C ASN A 63 5.32 -4.10 4.78
N ASP A 64 4.01 -4.39 4.87
CA ASP A 64 3.56 -5.44 5.81
C ASP A 64 3.92 -6.87 5.36
N GLU A 65 4.57 -7.05 4.22
CA GLU A 65 5.02 -8.37 3.75
C GLU A 65 6.44 -8.35 3.15
N GLY A 66 7.39 -7.85 3.93
CA GLY A 66 8.80 -8.27 3.82
C GLY A 66 9.66 -7.47 2.85
N ILE A 67 10.00 -6.23 3.23
CA ILE A 67 11.15 -5.53 2.67
C ILE A 67 12.12 -5.31 3.82
N GLY A 68 13.12 -6.19 3.89
CA GLY A 68 14.27 -6.06 4.77
C GLY A 68 15.02 -4.76 4.52
N VAL A 69 15.81 -4.35 5.51
CA VAL A 69 16.85 -3.31 5.48
C VAL A 69 17.08 -2.74 4.08
N ARG A 70 16.60 -1.52 3.82
CA ARG A 70 16.82 -0.84 2.54
C ARG A 70 18.32 -0.85 2.25
N ASN A 71 18.67 -1.40 1.10
CA ASN A 71 20.05 -1.44 0.64
C ASN A 71 20.57 0.01 0.57
N PRO A 72 21.74 0.34 1.15
CA PRO A 72 22.32 1.67 1.02
C PRO A 72 22.39 2.16 -0.44
N GLU A 73 22.65 1.25 -1.38
CA GLU A 73 22.67 1.55 -2.81
C GLU A 73 21.30 2.03 -3.32
N TYR A 74 20.19 1.53 -2.77
CA TYR A 74 18.85 1.99 -3.15
C TYR A 74 18.52 3.36 -2.56
N GLU A 75 19.00 3.66 -1.34
CA GLU A 75 18.79 4.96 -0.69
C GLU A 75 19.50 6.08 -1.47
N GLU A 76 20.72 5.86 -1.94
CA GLU A 76 21.43 6.79 -2.82
C GLU A 76 20.62 7.11 -4.09
N ILE A 77 19.92 6.11 -4.65
CA ILE A 77 19.09 6.30 -5.83
C ILE A 77 17.85 7.12 -5.50
N GLU A 78 17.26 6.95 -4.31
CA GLU A 78 16.17 7.79 -3.85
C GLU A 78 16.61 9.25 -3.65
N GLU A 79 17.85 9.51 -3.25
CA GLU A 79 18.38 10.88 -3.14
C GLU A 79 18.49 11.55 -4.52
N ILE A 80 18.98 10.81 -5.53
CA ILE A 80 19.02 11.26 -6.93
C ILE A 80 17.60 11.53 -7.45
N TRP A 81 16.64 10.67 -7.13
CA TRP A 81 15.24 10.92 -7.49
C TRP A 81 14.68 12.18 -6.82
N LYS A 82 15.00 12.40 -5.53
CA LYS A 82 14.57 13.60 -4.76
C LYS A 82 15.21 14.89 -5.28
N SER A 83 16.42 14.82 -5.84
CA SER A 83 17.08 15.98 -6.46
C SER A 83 16.44 16.41 -7.79
N GLY A 84 15.59 15.56 -8.36
CA GLY A 84 14.85 15.81 -9.60
C GLY A 84 15.51 15.20 -10.84
N ASP A 85 16.65 14.52 -10.70
CA ASP A 85 17.30 13.83 -11.82
C ASP A 85 16.68 12.44 -12.04
N TYR A 86 15.49 12.46 -12.64
CA TYR A 86 14.67 11.26 -12.86
C TYR A 86 15.29 10.27 -13.84
N LEU A 87 16.01 10.75 -14.86
CA LEU A 87 16.62 9.87 -15.86
C LEU A 87 17.85 9.15 -15.27
N GLU A 88 18.66 9.85 -14.47
CA GLU A 88 19.76 9.20 -13.75
C GLU A 88 19.23 8.23 -12.69
N ALA A 89 18.15 8.60 -11.97
CA ALA A 89 17.50 7.69 -11.03
C ALA A 89 17.03 6.40 -11.72
N ILE A 90 16.37 6.50 -12.89
CA ILE A 90 15.98 5.32 -13.69
C ILE A 90 17.20 4.49 -14.10
N ARG A 91 18.27 5.13 -14.60
CA ARG A 91 19.49 4.43 -15.01
C ARG A 91 20.09 3.64 -13.85
N ARG A 92 20.15 4.24 -12.67
CA ARG A 92 20.65 3.59 -11.45
C ARG A 92 19.72 2.49 -10.95
N LEU A 93 18.40 2.69 -11.00
CA LEU A 93 17.42 1.64 -10.66
C LEU A 93 17.55 0.42 -11.58
N ARG A 94 17.78 0.62 -12.89
CA ARG A 94 18.00 -0.50 -13.81
C ARG A 94 19.28 -1.25 -13.49
N ALA A 95 20.38 -0.53 -13.21
CA ALA A 95 21.64 -1.15 -12.79
C ALA A 95 21.48 -1.90 -11.45
N TYR A 96 20.73 -1.33 -10.51
CA TYR A 96 20.39 -1.94 -9.23
C TYR A 96 19.60 -3.25 -9.43
N TYR A 97 18.56 -3.23 -10.26
CA TYR A 97 17.77 -4.42 -10.55
C TYR A 97 18.58 -5.52 -11.26
N GLN A 98 19.53 -5.15 -12.13
CA GLN A 98 20.44 -6.12 -12.75
C GLN A 98 21.31 -6.84 -11.70
N LYS A 99 21.70 -6.14 -10.63
CA LYS A 99 22.47 -6.70 -9.52
C LYS A 99 21.60 -7.52 -8.56
N TYR A 100 20.35 -7.09 -8.33
CA TYR A 100 19.40 -7.72 -7.42
C TYR A 100 18.06 -8.04 -8.12
N PRO A 101 18.00 -9.07 -8.97
CA PRO A 101 16.82 -9.35 -9.81
C PRO A 101 15.58 -9.83 -9.04
N THR A 102 15.74 -10.21 -7.76
CA THR A 102 14.65 -10.55 -6.84
C THR A 102 13.89 -9.31 -6.35
N GLU A 103 14.50 -8.13 -6.44
CA GLU A 103 13.98 -6.88 -5.91
C GLU A 103 13.11 -6.16 -6.95
N ILE A 104 11.95 -6.76 -7.23
CA ILE A 104 11.01 -6.28 -8.26
C ILE A 104 10.49 -4.87 -7.96
N TYR A 105 10.55 -4.41 -6.70
CA TYR A 105 10.17 -3.04 -6.34
C TYR A 105 11.01 -1.97 -7.06
N ALA A 106 12.25 -2.28 -7.47
CA ALA A 106 13.04 -1.37 -8.30
C ALA A 106 12.42 -1.14 -9.69
N LEU A 107 11.82 -2.17 -10.28
CA LEU A 107 11.09 -2.05 -11.55
C LEU A 107 9.79 -1.26 -11.38
N LEU A 108 9.04 -1.54 -10.31
CA LEU A 108 7.84 -0.75 -9.96
C LEU A 108 8.19 0.74 -9.82
N ARG A 109 9.32 1.03 -9.17
CA ARG A 109 9.79 2.41 -9.01
C ARG A 109 10.14 3.09 -10.33
N ILE A 110 10.75 2.37 -11.27
CA ILE A 110 11.01 2.89 -12.62
C ILE A 110 9.69 3.26 -13.31
N ALA A 111 8.69 2.36 -13.26
CA ALA A 111 7.38 2.62 -13.84
C ALA A 111 6.69 3.85 -13.22
N GLU A 112 6.76 4.01 -11.91
CA GLU A 112 6.23 5.18 -11.18
C GLU A 112 6.91 6.49 -11.59
N ILE A 113 8.24 6.48 -11.81
CA ILE A 113 8.96 7.68 -12.25
C ILE A 113 8.50 8.05 -13.67
N TYR A 114 8.34 7.09 -14.57
CA TYR A 114 7.79 7.36 -15.90
C TYR A 114 6.38 7.95 -15.84
N GLU A 115 5.50 7.41 -14.98
CA GLU A 115 4.13 7.90 -14.85
C GLU A 115 4.06 9.29 -14.21
N ASN A 116 4.67 9.47 -13.03
CA ASN A 116 4.42 10.63 -12.19
C ASN A 116 5.39 11.78 -12.42
N ASN A 117 6.66 11.49 -12.72
CA ASN A 117 7.70 12.50 -12.83
C ASN A 117 7.93 12.92 -14.28
N LEU A 118 7.94 11.96 -15.21
CA LEU A 118 8.19 12.21 -16.64
C LEU A 118 6.90 12.33 -17.46
N ASN A 119 5.74 11.99 -16.89
CA ASN A 119 4.44 11.95 -17.55
C ASN A 119 4.46 11.18 -18.89
N ASN A 120 5.29 10.13 -18.96
CA ASN A 120 5.39 9.25 -20.11
C ASN A 120 4.60 7.98 -19.83
N LEU A 121 3.29 8.06 -20.08
CA LEU A 121 2.34 6.98 -19.82
C LEU A 121 2.65 5.71 -20.62
N LEU A 122 3.16 5.87 -21.85
CA LEU A 122 3.53 4.74 -22.70
C LEU A 122 4.73 3.98 -22.11
N ALA A 123 5.78 4.69 -21.72
CA ALA A 123 6.94 4.06 -21.08
C ALA A 123 6.54 3.39 -19.76
N ALA A 124 5.71 4.04 -18.95
CA ALA A 124 5.18 3.43 -17.72
C ALA A 124 4.41 2.14 -18.01
N ALA A 125 3.55 2.12 -19.03
CA ALA A 125 2.77 0.94 -19.40
C ALA A 125 3.68 -0.23 -19.81
N LEU A 126 4.72 0.03 -20.61
CA LEU A 126 5.69 -0.98 -21.02
C LEU A 126 6.46 -1.59 -19.82
N GLU A 127 6.86 -0.77 -18.86
CA GLU A 127 7.51 -1.28 -17.64
C GLU A 127 6.56 -2.15 -16.82
N TYR A 128 5.29 -1.76 -16.68
CA TYR A 128 4.29 -2.60 -16.03
C TYR A 128 4.03 -3.91 -16.77
N GLU A 129 3.99 -3.91 -18.11
CA GLU A 129 3.91 -5.14 -18.91
C GLU A 129 5.07 -6.09 -18.59
N ASP A 130 6.30 -5.56 -18.46
CA ASP A 130 7.47 -6.36 -18.11
C ASP A 130 7.46 -6.85 -16.66
N ILE A 131 6.90 -6.07 -15.74
CA ILE A 131 6.68 -6.49 -14.34
C ILE A 131 5.68 -7.65 -14.27
N LEU A 132 4.61 -7.63 -15.04
CA LEU A 132 3.61 -8.72 -15.06
C LEU A 132 4.14 -10.04 -15.63
N LYS A 133 5.28 -10.02 -16.34
CA LYS A 133 6.00 -11.23 -16.80
C LYS A 133 6.84 -11.85 -15.68
N LYS A 134 7.07 -11.15 -14.57
CA LYS A 134 7.83 -11.66 -13.42
C LYS A 134 6.94 -12.53 -12.52
N LYS A 135 7.58 -13.41 -11.75
CA LYS A 135 6.88 -14.22 -10.74
C LYS A 135 6.54 -13.32 -9.56
N LEU A 136 5.27 -12.95 -9.46
CA LEU A 136 4.73 -12.12 -8.38
C LEU A 136 3.69 -12.92 -7.57
N PRO A 137 3.56 -12.66 -6.26
CA PRO A 137 2.42 -13.12 -5.49
C PRO A 137 1.10 -12.68 -6.17
N PRO A 138 0.05 -13.51 -6.15
CA PRO A 138 -1.23 -13.22 -6.84
C PRO A 138 -1.79 -11.83 -6.55
N GLU A 139 -1.76 -11.39 -5.29
CA GLU A 139 -2.27 -10.08 -4.88
C GLU A 139 -1.45 -8.93 -5.49
N ARG A 140 -0.10 -9.01 -5.42
CA ARG A 140 0.79 -7.98 -5.99
C ARG A 140 0.68 -7.91 -7.51
N TRP A 141 0.57 -9.08 -8.15
CA TRP A 141 0.31 -9.16 -9.59
C TRP A 141 -1.01 -8.46 -9.95
N GLY A 142 -2.07 -8.75 -9.21
CA GLY A 142 -3.39 -8.15 -9.42
C GLY A 142 -3.36 -6.62 -9.31
N TRP A 143 -2.71 -6.07 -8.29
CA TRP A 143 -2.57 -4.61 -8.13
C TRP A 143 -1.75 -3.97 -9.25
N ALA A 144 -0.60 -4.55 -9.62
CA ALA A 144 0.18 -4.08 -10.75
C ALA A 144 -0.64 -4.10 -12.07
N ALA A 145 -1.45 -5.14 -12.27
CA ALA A 145 -2.30 -5.27 -13.45
C ALA A 145 -3.44 -4.23 -13.45
N ILE A 146 -4.03 -3.91 -12.29
CA ILE A 146 -5.00 -2.81 -12.17
C ILE A 146 -4.36 -1.45 -12.50
N HIS A 147 -3.13 -1.21 -12.07
CA HIS A 147 -2.39 -0.01 -12.45
C HIS A 147 -2.18 0.07 -13.96
N LEU A 148 -1.75 -1.03 -14.59
CA LEU A 148 -1.62 -1.12 -16.04
C LEU A 148 -2.95 -0.88 -16.77
N CYS A 149 -4.07 -1.40 -16.28
CA CYS A 149 -5.39 -1.08 -16.82
C CYS A 149 -5.66 0.44 -16.79
N ASN A 150 -5.33 1.14 -15.70
CA ASN A 150 -5.53 2.58 -15.64
C ASN A 150 -4.66 3.32 -16.67
N LEU A 151 -3.43 2.84 -16.92
CA LEU A 151 -2.56 3.38 -17.97
C LEU A 151 -3.14 3.15 -19.37
N TYR A 152 -3.60 1.94 -19.70
CA TYR A 152 -4.27 1.67 -20.97
C TYR A 152 -5.51 2.54 -21.19
N ASN A 153 -6.28 2.79 -20.14
CA ASN A 153 -7.41 3.70 -20.22
C ASN A 153 -6.98 5.14 -20.52
N LYS A 154 -5.91 5.65 -19.89
CA LYS A 154 -5.34 6.98 -20.19
C LYS A 154 -4.76 7.06 -21.61
N LEU A 155 -4.24 5.94 -22.13
CA LEU A 155 -3.67 5.81 -23.48
C LEU A 155 -4.72 5.59 -24.58
N ASN A 156 -6.01 5.48 -24.23
CA ASN A 156 -7.09 5.12 -25.15
C ASN A 156 -6.88 3.77 -25.85
N GLU A 157 -6.40 2.76 -25.10
CA GLU A 157 -6.26 1.36 -25.57
C GLU A 157 -7.35 0.47 -24.95
N PRO A 158 -8.63 0.57 -25.39
CA PRO A 158 -9.75 -0.11 -24.76
C PRO A 158 -9.71 -1.63 -24.89
N GLU A 159 -9.12 -2.15 -25.97
CA GLU A 159 -8.99 -3.60 -26.15
C GLU A 159 -8.07 -4.21 -25.10
N LYS A 160 -6.84 -3.67 -24.95
CA LYS A 160 -5.89 -4.13 -23.93
C LYS A 160 -6.45 -3.96 -22.51
N TYR A 161 -7.15 -2.85 -22.27
CA TYR A 161 -7.84 -2.61 -21.00
C TYR A 161 -8.84 -3.72 -20.65
N ASN A 162 -9.76 -4.03 -21.58
CA ASN A 162 -10.80 -5.03 -21.34
C ASN A 162 -10.23 -6.45 -21.22
N THR A 163 -9.27 -6.81 -22.08
CA THR A 163 -8.59 -8.10 -22.02
C THR A 163 -7.87 -8.29 -20.68
N LEU A 164 -7.15 -7.27 -20.21
CA LEU A 164 -6.43 -7.37 -18.94
C LEU A 164 -7.41 -7.42 -17.74
N LEU A 165 -8.51 -6.66 -17.76
CA LEU A 165 -9.53 -6.76 -16.71
C LEU A 165 -10.16 -8.14 -16.64
N GLN A 166 -10.51 -8.74 -17.79
CA GLN A 166 -11.06 -10.09 -17.84
C GLN A 166 -10.06 -11.10 -17.28
N ARG A 167 -8.78 -10.95 -17.63
CA ARG A 167 -7.70 -11.79 -17.12
C ARG A 167 -7.58 -11.71 -15.60
N ILE A 168 -7.59 -10.51 -15.02
CA ILE A 168 -7.56 -10.33 -13.56
C ILE A 168 -8.78 -11.00 -12.91
N ALA A 169 -9.98 -10.80 -13.46
CA ALA A 169 -11.22 -11.32 -12.90
C ALA A 169 -11.33 -12.86 -12.95
N THR A 170 -10.71 -13.49 -13.96
CA THR A 170 -10.75 -14.95 -14.21
C THR A 170 -9.57 -15.68 -13.58
N GLU A 171 -8.33 -15.32 -13.92
CA GLU A 171 -7.12 -16.03 -13.46
C GLU A 171 -6.81 -15.78 -11.99
N TYR A 172 -7.17 -14.60 -11.47
CA TYR A 172 -6.84 -14.15 -10.11
C TYR A 172 -8.07 -13.88 -9.26
N SER A 173 -9.14 -14.67 -9.46
CA SER A 173 -10.48 -14.43 -8.93
C SER A 173 -10.53 -14.19 -7.40
N GLN A 174 -9.67 -14.83 -6.63
CA GLN A 174 -9.68 -14.70 -5.16
C GLN A 174 -9.03 -13.40 -4.64
N THR A 175 -8.41 -12.60 -5.51
CA THR A 175 -7.69 -11.36 -5.13
C THR A 175 -8.63 -10.16 -4.95
N THR A 176 -8.19 -9.17 -4.15
CA THR A 176 -8.97 -7.92 -4.03
C THR A 176 -8.98 -7.12 -5.34
N ALA A 177 -7.91 -7.26 -6.12
CA ALA A 177 -7.80 -6.73 -7.48
C ALA A 177 -8.85 -7.32 -8.43
N ALA A 178 -9.13 -8.62 -8.35
CA ALA A 178 -10.18 -9.26 -9.17
C ALA A 178 -11.58 -8.79 -8.81
N ARG A 179 -11.87 -8.55 -7.53
CA ARG A 179 -13.13 -7.90 -7.13
C ARG A 179 -13.29 -6.53 -7.81
N LYS A 180 -12.24 -5.71 -7.80
CA LYS A 180 -12.24 -4.41 -8.50
C LYS A 180 -12.38 -4.55 -10.02
N ALA A 181 -11.76 -5.56 -10.61
CA ALA A 181 -11.89 -5.84 -12.03
C ALA A 181 -13.32 -6.24 -12.41
N ARG A 182 -13.98 -7.09 -11.62
CA ARG A 182 -15.40 -7.45 -11.83
C ARG A 182 -16.34 -6.28 -11.69
N GLN A 183 -16.12 -5.41 -10.71
CA GLN A 183 -16.91 -4.18 -10.56
C GLN A 183 -16.83 -3.31 -11.83
N LYS A 184 -15.64 -3.20 -12.43
CA LYS A 184 -15.43 -2.48 -13.70
C LYS A 184 -16.09 -3.16 -14.90
N LEU A 185 -16.19 -4.50 -14.88
CA LEU A 185 -16.83 -5.31 -15.94
C LEU A 185 -18.34 -5.51 -15.74
N GLY A 186 -18.90 -5.16 -14.57
CA GLY A 186 -20.28 -5.46 -14.20
C GLY A 186 -20.54 -6.95 -13.90
N TRP A 187 -19.51 -7.72 -13.55
CA TRP A 187 -19.65 -9.15 -13.26
C TRP A 187 -20.07 -9.41 -11.81
N PRO A 188 -20.83 -10.49 -11.54
CA PRO A 188 -21.18 -10.89 -10.19
C PRO A 188 -19.93 -11.32 -9.40
N GLU A 189 -19.94 -11.11 -8.09
CA GLU A 189 -18.88 -11.57 -7.20
C GLU A 189 -19.02 -13.10 -7.02
N PRO A 190 -17.95 -13.89 -7.24
CA PRO A 190 -18.00 -15.32 -7.03
C PRO A 190 -18.25 -15.60 -5.57
N GLU A 191 -19.10 -16.58 -5.30
CA GLU A 191 -19.35 -17.04 -3.93
C GLU A 191 -18.02 -17.49 -3.32
N PRO A 192 -17.73 -17.11 -2.06
CA PRO A 192 -16.53 -17.57 -1.39
C PRO A 192 -16.56 -19.11 -1.38
N GLU A 193 -15.52 -19.73 -1.94
CA GLU A 193 -15.37 -21.17 -1.82
C GLU A 193 -15.43 -21.53 -0.34
N PRO A 194 -16.20 -22.57 0.06
CA PRO A 194 -16.27 -22.98 1.44
C PRO A 194 -14.84 -23.26 1.89
N GLN A 195 -14.36 -22.45 2.84
CA GLN A 195 -13.12 -22.74 3.54
C GLN A 195 -13.22 -24.20 4.00
N PRO A 196 -12.19 -25.04 3.79
CA PRO A 196 -12.14 -26.33 4.45
C PRO A 196 -12.39 -26.04 5.92
N GLN A 197 -13.55 -26.45 6.43
CA GLN A 197 -13.80 -26.44 7.86
C GLN A 197 -12.62 -27.20 8.45
N GLU A 198 -11.78 -26.52 9.23
CA GLU A 198 -10.92 -27.22 10.15
C GLU A 198 -11.85 -28.15 10.90
N ALA A 199 -11.70 -29.45 10.61
CA ALA A 199 -12.49 -30.47 11.25
C ALA A 199 -12.37 -30.19 12.75
N PRO A 200 -13.49 -30.16 13.49
CA PRO A 200 -13.43 -30.03 14.95
C PRO A 200 -12.37 -31.00 15.45
N PRO A 201 -11.44 -30.57 16.33
CA PRO A 201 -10.44 -31.47 16.86
C PRO A 201 -11.17 -32.71 17.33
N ALA A 202 -10.81 -33.85 16.73
CA ALA A 202 -11.45 -35.13 17.05
C ALA A 202 -11.49 -35.27 18.57
N PRO A 203 -12.64 -35.66 19.17
CA PRO A 203 -12.71 -35.85 20.61
C PRO A 203 -11.57 -36.77 21.01
N ALA A 204 -10.71 -36.29 21.91
CA ALA A 204 -9.58 -37.04 22.40
C ALA A 204 -10.03 -38.46 22.77
N GLU A 205 -9.49 -39.45 22.05
CA GLU A 205 -9.67 -40.85 22.43
C GLU A 205 -9.23 -40.99 23.89
N PRO A 206 -10.03 -41.64 24.75
CA PRO A 206 -9.64 -41.84 26.13
C PRO A 206 -8.36 -42.67 26.15
N ALA A 207 -7.31 -42.09 26.73
CA ALA A 207 -6.03 -42.74 26.94
C ALA A 207 -6.24 -44.16 27.48
N LYS A 208 -5.94 -45.16 26.65
CA LYS A 208 -5.79 -46.54 27.10
C LYS A 208 -4.64 -46.53 28.12
N LYS A 209 -4.95 -46.92 29.36
CA LYS A 209 -3.97 -47.17 30.42
C LYS A 209 -2.98 -48.22 29.90
N GLU A 210 -1.78 -47.81 29.53
CA GLU A 210 -0.67 -48.73 29.35
C GLU A 210 -0.22 -49.22 30.72
N ALA A 211 -0.30 -50.53 30.91
CA ALA A 211 0.14 -51.23 32.10
C ALA A 211 1.63 -50.97 32.33
N GLN A 212 1.98 -50.53 33.54
CA GLN A 212 3.35 -50.37 34.01
C GLN A 212 4.11 -51.69 33.83
N LYS A 213 5.14 -51.69 32.98
CA LYS A 213 6.12 -52.78 32.93
C LYS A 213 7.03 -52.65 34.17
N PRO A 214 7.30 -53.74 34.92
CA PRO A 214 8.19 -53.67 36.07
C PRO A 214 9.62 -53.39 35.60
N SER A 215 10.22 -52.32 36.11
CA SER A 215 11.60 -51.96 35.85
C SER A 215 12.54 -52.92 36.58
N LEU A 216 13.40 -53.61 35.82
CA LEU A 216 14.49 -54.41 36.40
C LEU A 216 15.63 -53.50 36.87
N PRO A 217 16.33 -53.85 37.95
CA PRO A 217 17.42 -53.04 38.50
C PRO A 217 18.61 -52.97 37.53
N PRO A 218 19.40 -51.88 37.60
CA PRO A 218 20.45 -51.57 36.64
C PRO A 218 21.58 -52.60 36.72
N GLY A 219 21.81 -53.34 35.63
CA GLY A 219 22.92 -54.30 35.52
C GLY A 219 22.68 -55.51 34.62
N PHE A 220 21.44 -55.79 34.22
CA PHE A 220 21.13 -56.91 33.33
C PHE A 220 20.77 -56.40 31.94
N ARG A 221 21.53 -56.81 30.92
CA ARG A 221 21.12 -56.69 29.51
C ARG A 221 20.36 -57.97 29.14
N PRO A 222 19.22 -57.88 28.42
CA PRO A 222 18.57 -59.06 27.89
C PRO A 222 19.51 -59.74 26.88
N LEU A 223 19.67 -61.06 26.99
CA LEU A 223 20.24 -61.88 25.93
C LEU A 223 19.23 -61.96 24.79
N GLU A 224 19.75 -61.96 23.56
CA GLU A 224 19.07 -61.83 22.25
C GLU A 224 17.68 -62.50 22.13
#